data_AF-A0A522BT59-F1
#
_entry.id   AF-A0A522BT59-F1
#
_cell.length_a   1.000
_cell.length_b   1.000
_cell.length_c   1.000
_cell.angle_alpha   90.00
_cell.angle_beta   90.00
_cell.angle_gamma   90.00
#
_symmetry.space_group_name_H-M   'P 1'
#
loop_
_entity.id
_entity.type
_entity.pdbx_description
1 polymer ?
#
loop_
_entity_poly.entity_id
_entity_poly.type
_entity_poly.pdbx_seq_one_letter_code
_entity_poly.pdbx_strand_id
1 'polypeptide(L)' 'MTSAASTTATSTRTCCRRPMSSIEVTTRGVTLVLNSCTTCGRHLWEKDGETADRAELLDGVKTFLEQPRIPTPRRRKTQ' A
#
# COMPACT_ATOMS: atom_id res chain seq x y z
N MET A 1 -12.56 -30.97 -20.81
CA MET A 1 -12.88 -30.10 -19.66
C MET A 1 -11.61 -29.89 -18.85
N THR A 2 -11.28 -28.61 -18.64
CA THR A 2 -10.16 -28.04 -17.87
C THR A 2 -10.17 -28.43 -16.39
N SER A 3 -9.00 -28.66 -15.78
CA SER A 3 -8.67 -28.24 -14.40
C SER A 3 -7.24 -28.62 -14.01
N ALA A 4 -6.27 -27.76 -14.34
CA ALA A 4 -4.95 -27.75 -13.74
C ALA A 4 -4.79 -26.41 -12.98
N ALA A 5 -5.54 -26.25 -11.88
CA ALA A 5 -5.62 -24.98 -11.15
C ALA A 5 -5.31 -25.11 -9.65
N SER A 6 -4.78 -26.25 -9.18
CA SER A 6 -4.71 -26.53 -7.73
C SER A 6 -3.28 -26.52 -7.17
N THR A 7 -2.23 -26.58 -8.00
CA THR A 7 -0.85 -26.72 -7.50
C THR A 7 -0.16 -25.39 -7.21
N THR A 8 -0.57 -24.30 -7.88
CA THR A 8 0.02 -22.97 -7.73
C THR A 8 -0.42 -22.26 -6.44
N ALA A 9 -1.58 -22.59 -5.89
CA ALA A 9 -2.11 -21.95 -4.68
C ALA A 9 -1.32 -22.32 -3.42
N THR A 10 -0.85 -23.56 -3.31
CA THR A 10 -0.14 -24.05 -2.11
C THR A 10 1.31 -23.55 -2.08
N SER A 11 2.01 -23.55 -3.22
CA SER A 11 3.40 -23.08 -3.30
C SER A 11 3.52 -21.56 -3.07
N THR A 12 2.48 -20.80 -3.46
CA THR A 12 2.46 -19.35 -3.29
C THR A 12 2.11 -18.88 -1.88
N ARG A 13 1.45 -19.70 -1.06
CA ARG A 13 1.27 -19.40 0.38
C ARG A 13 2.58 -19.49 1.17
N THR A 14 3.51 -20.33 0.73
CA THR A 14 4.79 -20.53 1.43
C THR A 14 5.84 -19.49 1.04
N CYS A 15 5.81 -18.97 -0.21
CA CYS A 15 6.79 -17.98 -0.66
C CYS A 15 6.60 -16.59 -0.02
N CYS A 16 5.38 -16.21 0.35
CA CYS A 16 5.11 -14.94 1.04
C CYS A 16 5.55 -14.93 2.52
N ARG A 17 6.16 -16.02 3.04
CA ARG A 17 6.78 -16.08 4.38
C ARG A 17 8.29 -15.77 4.37
N ARG A 18 8.85 -15.32 3.23
CA ARG A 18 10.28 -15.09 2.94
C ARG A 18 10.54 -13.60 2.60
N PRO A 19 11.80 -13.11 2.59
CA PRO A 19 12.11 -11.69 2.80
C PRO A 19 11.31 -10.78 1.87
N MET A 20 10.57 -9.88 2.50
CA MET A 20 9.77 -8.85 1.85
C MET A 20 10.58 -7.56 1.82
N SER A 21 10.62 -6.91 0.66
CA SER A 21 11.01 -5.51 0.60
C SER A 21 9.77 -4.69 0.93
N SER A 22 9.87 -3.80 1.91
CA SER A 22 8.79 -2.90 2.29
C SER A 22 9.11 -1.45 1.91
N ILE A 23 8.07 -0.71 1.53
CA ILE A 23 8.11 0.74 1.42
C ILE A 23 7.00 1.28 2.32
N GLU A 24 7.37 2.16 3.24
CA GLU A 24 6.44 2.84 4.15
C GLU A 24 6.31 4.31 3.76
N VAL A 25 5.07 4.80 3.68
CA VAL A 25 4.74 6.20 3.40
C VAL A 25 3.75 6.69 4.45
N THR A 26 4.14 7.72 5.21
CA THR A 26 3.28 8.36 6.21
C THR A 26 2.86 9.74 5.72
N THR A 27 1.56 10.02 5.71
CA THR A 27 1.00 11.32 5.33
C THR A 27 -0.26 11.65 6.11
N ARG A 28 -0.35 12.88 6.65
CA ARG A 28 -1.50 13.39 7.43
C ARG A 28 -2.05 12.40 8.49
N GLY A 29 -1.17 11.66 9.16
CA GLY A 29 -1.55 10.72 10.22
C GLY A 29 -2.00 9.34 9.72
N VAL A 30 -1.90 9.06 8.41
CA VAL A 30 -2.13 7.74 7.83
C VAL A 30 -0.79 7.14 7.41
N THR A 31 -0.56 5.88 7.72
CA THR A 31 0.62 5.11 7.30
C THR A 31 0.20 4.05 6.27
N LEU A 32 0.87 4.04 5.12
CA LEU A 32 0.70 3.04 4.08
C LEU A 32 1.99 2.23 3.92
N VAL A 33 1.87 0.91 3.94
CA VAL A 33 3.00 0.00 3.73
C VAL A 33 2.73 -0.87 2.52
N LEU A 34 3.67 -0.90 1.58
CA LEU A 34 3.70 -1.85 0.47
C LEU A 34 4.74 -2.93 0.77
N ASN A 35 4.27 -4.13 1.07
CA ASN A 35 5.10 -5.31 1.25
C ASN A 35 5.18 -6.09 -0.06
N SER A 36 6.39 -6.24 -0.60
CA SER A 36 6.62 -6.96 -1.86
C SER A 36 7.47 -8.21 -1.62
N CYS A 37 6.93 -9.37 -1.99
CA CYS A 37 7.69 -10.62 -1.93
C CYS A 37 8.75 -10.62 -3.03
N THR A 38 10.02 -10.59 -2.62
CA THR A 38 11.17 -10.57 -3.56
C THR A 38 11.30 -11.85 -4.39
N THR A 39 10.65 -12.94 -3.97
CA THR A 39 10.71 -14.25 -4.67
C THR A 39 9.64 -14.41 -5.73
N CYS A 40 8.40 -13.96 -5.49
CA CYS A 40 7.27 -14.17 -6.41
C CYS A 40 6.67 -12.89 -6.97
N GLY A 41 7.15 -11.72 -6.56
CA GLY A 41 6.67 -10.41 -7.02
C GLY A 41 5.26 -10.06 -6.53
N ARG A 42 4.67 -10.83 -5.60
CA ARG A 42 3.36 -10.49 -5.04
C ARG A 42 3.46 -9.31 -4.08
N HIS A 43 2.42 -8.51 -4.09
CA HIS A 43 2.29 -7.31 -3.27
C HIS A 43 1.18 -7.50 -2.23
N LEU A 44 1.44 -7.03 -1.02
CA LEU A 44 0.48 -6.89 0.06
C LEU A 44 0.50 -5.42 0.48
N TRP A 45 -0.68 -4.86 0.67
CA TRP A 45 -0.82 -3.49 1.14
C TRP A 45 -1.33 -3.48 2.58
N GLU A 46 -0.80 -2.57 3.38
CA GLU A 46 -1.28 -2.29 4.73
C GLU A 46 -1.57 -0.80 4.87
N LYS A 47 -2.63 -0.49 5.61
CA LYS A 47 -3.02 0.85 6.02
C LYS A 47 -3.16 0.84 7.53
N ASP A 48 -2.39 1.69 8.20
CA ASP A 48 -2.40 1.82 9.66
C ASP A 48 -2.21 0.47 10.40
N GLY A 49 -1.43 -0.44 9.79
CA GLY A 49 -1.13 -1.77 10.33
C GLY A 49 -2.13 -2.88 9.95
N GLU A 50 -3.22 -2.54 9.26
CA GLU A 50 -4.22 -3.50 8.79
C GLU A 50 -4.05 -3.78 7.29
N THR A 51 -4.21 -5.05 6.87
CA THR A 51 -4.17 -5.40 5.44
C THR A 51 -5.31 -4.71 4.70
N ALA A 52 -4.98 -3.98 3.63
CA ALA A 52 -5.92 -3.22 2.83
C ALA A 52 -5.96 -3.71 1.38
N ASP A 53 -7.12 -3.59 0.74
CA ASP A 53 -7.23 -3.85 -0.69
C ASP A 53 -6.65 -2.69 -1.51
N ARG A 54 -5.96 -3.02 -2.60
CA ARG A 54 -5.32 -2.01 -3.47
C ARG A 54 -6.35 -1.02 -4.04
N ALA A 55 -7.55 -1.47 -4.41
CA ALA A 55 -8.57 -0.60 -5.00
C ALA A 55 -9.05 0.45 -3.99
N GLU A 56 -9.30 0.02 -2.74
CA GLU A 56 -9.69 0.92 -1.65
C GLU A 56 -8.62 1.98 -1.37
N LEU A 57 -7.34 1.59 -1.41
CA LEU A 57 -6.23 2.53 -1.23
C LEU A 57 -6.12 3.56 -2.35
N LEU A 58 -6.29 3.14 -3.61
CA LEU A 58 -6.21 4.04 -4.76
C LEU A 58 -7.33 5.08 -4.75
N ASP A 59 -8.54 4.69 -4.36
CA ASP A 59 -9.65 5.63 -4.17
C ASP A 59 -9.38 6.64 -3.05
N GLY A 60 -8.78 6.18 -1.94
CA GLY A 60 -8.31 7.07 -0.87
C GLY A 60 -7.24 8.06 -1.33
N VAL A 61 -6.24 7.61 -2.11
CA VAL A 61 -5.17 8.46 -2.65
C VAL A 61 -5.74 9.49 -3.64
N LYS A 62 -6.65 9.08 -4.52
CA LYS A 62 -7.32 10.00 -5.44
C LYS A 62 -8.06 11.09 -4.68
N THR A 63 -8.85 10.71 -3.68
CA THR A 63 -9.55 11.64 -2.80
C THR A 63 -8.59 12.58 -2.08
N PHE A 64 -7.44 12.10 -1.63
CA PHE A 64 -6.42 12.91 -0.97
C PHE A 64 -5.79 13.96 -1.91
N LEU A 65 -5.54 13.60 -3.17
CA LEU A 65 -4.98 14.51 -4.18
C LEU A 65 -6.02 15.56 -4.63
N GLU A 66 -7.30 15.19 -4.67
CA GLU A 66 -8.40 16.06 -5.06
C GLU A 66 -8.85 17.00 -3.93
N GLN A 67 -8.47 16.73 -2.67
CA GLN A 67 -8.77 17.63 -1.57
C GLN A 67 -8.04 18.98 -1.75
N PRO A 68 -8.76 20.11 -1.66
CA PRO A 68 -8.15 21.43 -1.75
C PRO A 68 -7.07 21.55 -0.66
N ARG A 69 -5.83 21.82 -1.08
CA ARG A 69 -4.71 22.03 -0.16
C ARG A 69 -5.08 23.20 0.75
N ILE A 70 -5.12 22.96 2.06
CA ILE A 70 -5.26 24.04 3.05
C ILE A 70 -4.11 25.03 2.77
N PRO A 71 -4.41 26.31 2.50
CA PRO A 71 -3.38 27.31 2.31
C PRO A 71 -2.50 27.34 3.55
N THR A 72 -1.24 26.94 3.44
CA THR A 72 -0.27 27.13 4.51
C THR A 72 -0.14 28.63 4.74
N PRO A 73 -0.40 29.15 5.95
CA PRO A 73 -0.28 30.57 6.22
C PRO A 73 1.17 30.97 5.92
N ARG A 74 1.35 31.76 4.87
CA ARG A 74 2.65 32.30 4.47
C ARG A 74 3.11 33.15 5.64
N ARG A 75 4.09 32.66 6.41
CA ARG A 75 4.64 33.33 7.60
C ARG A 75 4.93 34.78 7.22
N ARG A 76 4.09 35.71 7.67
CA ARG A 76 4.25 37.15 7.43
C ARG A 76 5.59 37.49 8.08
N LYS A 77 6.60 37.87 7.27
CA LYS A 77 7.84 38.43 7.81
C LYS A 77 7.44 39.67 8.60
N THR A 78 7.53 39.58 9.92
CA THR A 78 7.45 40.74 10.79
C THR A 78 8.80 41.44 10.72
N GLN A 79 8.75 42.67 10.24
CA GLN A 79 9.74 43.76 10.28
C GLN A 79 11.08 43.55 9.55
#